data_AF-A0A3D5W6Z8-F1
#
_entry.id   AF-A0A3D5W6Z8-F1
#
_cell.length_a   1.000
_cell.length_b   1.000
_cell.length_c   1.000
_cell.angle_alpha   90.00
_cell.angle_beta   90.00
_cell.angle_gamma   90.00
#
_symmetry.space_group_name_H-M   'P 1'
#
loop_
_entity.id
_entity.type
_entity.pdbx_description
1 polymer ?
#
loop_
_entity_poly.entity_id
_entity_poly.type
_entity_poly.pdbx_seq_one_letter_code
_entity_poly.pdbx_strand_id
1 'polypeptide(L)'
;MPQTSPETTARYRILVLGASYGSLLSTKLMLAGHHATLVCREATAAIFNAEGSTVRMPVRGQEGLIEVDSGSLPGLLQAASPEKVAPAEFDLVVLAMQEPQYSAPGVRELIGRVAASGVPTMAITNMPLLPYLARIPGLETASLRPCFLEPELWDAFDPDLMTLCSPDPQAFRPPEEKPNVLQVRLPTNFKAAAFANEAHTAILRKLDAGIEAARFESPEHGALELPVKLRVYDSVFVPLAKWAMLMAGNYRCVRSEEMRPIKDAVHGDLEASQAVYDWVVGVCIELGGDNSDFVPFGKYAKAASALASPSSAARALAGGAKNIERVDKLVALVAAQQGKQLDVVDETVALVEKWLSHNRAA
;
A
#
# COMPACT_ATOMS: atom_id res chain seq x y z
N MET A 1 -10.93 40.32 -25.45
CA MET A 1 -11.07 39.00 -24.79
C MET A 1 -10.16 39.01 -23.57
N PRO A 2 -10.70 38.91 -22.35
CA PRO A 2 -9.84 38.85 -21.17
C PRO A 2 -9.11 37.51 -21.18
N GLN A 3 -7.78 37.57 -21.15
CA GLN A 3 -6.93 36.41 -20.94
C GLN A 3 -7.25 35.85 -19.56
N THR A 4 -7.86 34.68 -19.51
CA THR A 4 -7.96 33.86 -18.31
C THR A 4 -6.53 33.57 -17.85
N SER A 5 -6.14 34.17 -16.72
CA SER A 5 -4.97 33.75 -15.97
C SER A 5 -5.05 32.24 -15.75
N PRO A 6 -3.95 31.47 -15.90
CA PRO A 6 -3.99 30.07 -15.54
C PRO A 6 -4.39 30.00 -14.06
N GLU A 7 -5.50 29.35 -13.74
CA GLU A 7 -5.81 28.97 -12.37
C GLU A 7 -4.54 28.30 -11.83
N THR A 8 -3.93 28.89 -10.81
CA THR A 8 -2.89 28.23 -10.04
C THR A 8 -3.55 26.99 -9.42
N THR A 9 -3.39 25.84 -10.07
CA THR A 9 -3.83 24.56 -9.53
C THR A 9 -3.18 24.43 -8.15
N ALA A 10 -4.01 24.37 -7.11
CA ALA A 10 -3.53 24.31 -5.73
C ALA A 10 -2.54 23.14 -5.58
N ARG A 11 -1.29 23.46 -5.20
CA ARG A 11 -0.25 22.45 -5.02
C ARG A 11 -0.34 21.89 -3.61
N TYR A 12 -0.82 20.65 -3.51
CA TYR A 12 -0.78 19.91 -2.26
C TYR A 12 0.65 19.59 -1.80
N ARG A 13 0.87 19.65 -0.50
CA ARG A 13 2.04 19.13 0.23
C ARG A 13 1.64 17.81 0.87
N ILE A 14 2.30 16.73 0.48
CA ILE A 14 2.01 15.37 0.94
C ILE A 14 3.18 14.86 1.78
N LEU A 15 2.90 14.47 3.03
CA LEU A 15 3.86 13.77 3.88
C LEU A 15 3.74 12.27 3.64
N VAL A 16 4.84 11.58 3.36
CA VAL A 16 4.85 10.15 3.04
C VAL A 16 5.76 9.40 4.01
N LEU A 17 5.19 8.61 4.90
CA LEU A 17 5.94 7.74 5.80
C LEU A 17 6.39 6.50 5.03
N GLY A 18 7.70 6.36 4.78
CA GLY A 18 8.28 5.25 4.02
C GLY A 18 8.81 5.66 2.65
N ALA A 19 10.12 5.94 2.58
CA ALA A 19 10.78 6.41 1.35
C ALA A 19 10.99 5.34 0.25
N SER A 20 10.80 4.05 0.54
CA SER A 20 10.99 3.00 -0.49
C SER A 20 9.78 2.96 -1.44
N TYR A 21 8.70 2.30 -1.03
CA TYR A 21 7.49 2.19 -1.84
C TYR A 21 6.80 3.54 -2.04
N GLY A 22 6.88 4.45 -1.06
CA GLY A 22 6.37 5.82 -1.16
C GLY A 22 7.03 6.66 -2.26
N SER A 23 8.24 6.31 -2.73
CA SER A 23 8.85 6.99 -3.88
C SER A 23 8.03 6.83 -5.15
N LEU A 24 7.36 5.68 -5.36
CA LEU A 24 6.52 5.48 -6.54
C LEU A 24 5.36 6.46 -6.59
N LEU A 25 4.58 6.56 -5.51
CA LEU A 25 3.48 7.53 -5.45
C LEU A 25 4.00 8.96 -5.51
N SER A 26 5.09 9.27 -4.80
CA SER A 26 5.71 10.59 -4.80
C SER A 26 6.11 11.04 -6.20
N THR A 27 6.72 10.16 -7.01
CA THR A 27 7.03 10.44 -8.42
C THR A 27 5.78 10.78 -9.23
N LYS A 28 4.67 10.09 -9.02
CA LYS A 28 3.40 10.42 -9.70
C LYS A 28 2.84 11.77 -9.25
N LEU A 29 2.84 12.04 -7.95
CA LEU A 29 2.38 13.31 -7.38
C LEU A 29 3.22 14.49 -7.87
N MET A 30 4.55 14.33 -7.92
CA MET A 30 5.45 15.35 -8.43
C MET A 30 5.29 15.58 -9.92
N LEU A 31 5.07 14.53 -10.71
CA LEU A 31 4.76 14.66 -12.13
C LEU A 31 3.48 15.49 -12.36
N ALA A 32 2.50 15.39 -11.45
CA ALA A 32 1.30 16.22 -11.44
C ALA A 32 1.49 17.63 -10.83
N GLY A 33 2.72 17.99 -10.42
CA GLY A 33 3.06 19.32 -9.89
C GLY A 33 2.91 19.48 -8.38
N HIS A 34 2.63 18.41 -7.64
CA HIS A 34 2.50 18.43 -6.17
C HIS A 34 3.85 18.24 -5.46
N HIS A 35 3.88 18.46 -4.14
CA HIS A 35 5.10 18.35 -3.34
C HIS A 35 5.02 17.14 -2.41
N ALA A 36 6.10 16.39 -2.30
CA ALA A 36 6.20 15.22 -1.46
C ALA A 36 7.37 15.33 -0.48
N THR A 37 7.12 15.01 0.80
CA THR A 37 8.16 14.86 1.81
C THR A 37 8.20 13.40 2.27
N LEU A 38 9.30 12.71 1.98
CA LEU A 38 9.52 11.32 2.38
C LEU A 38 10.11 11.24 3.78
N VAL A 39 9.47 10.51 4.67
CA VAL A 39 10.05 10.17 5.99
C VAL A 39 10.89 8.92 5.88
N CYS A 40 12.16 9.04 6.27
CA CYS A 40 13.11 7.94 6.29
C CYS A 40 14.23 8.21 7.32
N ARG A 41 15.21 7.30 7.40
CA ARG A 41 16.38 7.50 8.26
C ARG A 41 17.22 8.67 7.75
N GLU A 42 17.90 9.39 8.64
CA GLU A 42 18.68 10.59 8.30
C GLU A 42 19.69 10.36 7.16
N ALA A 43 20.46 9.27 7.19
CA ALA A 43 21.39 8.94 6.11
C ALA A 43 20.69 8.71 4.76
N THR A 44 19.48 8.13 4.77
CA THR A 44 18.66 8.00 3.56
C THR A 44 18.13 9.36 3.11
N ALA A 45 17.66 10.20 4.04
CA ALA A 45 17.17 11.53 3.72
C ALA A 45 18.25 12.40 3.07
N ALA A 46 19.50 12.31 3.54
CA ALA A 46 20.63 13.01 2.93
C ALA A 46 20.82 12.63 1.45
N ILE A 47 20.71 11.35 1.10
CA ILE A 47 20.80 10.88 -0.29
C ILE A 47 19.65 11.44 -1.13
N PHE A 48 18.40 11.33 -0.65
CA PHE A 48 17.24 11.86 -1.39
C PHE A 48 17.30 13.37 -1.58
N ASN A 49 17.76 14.13 -0.59
CA ASN A 49 17.87 15.59 -0.70
C ASN A 49 19.03 16.03 -1.60
N ALA A 50 20.11 15.26 -1.68
CA ALA A 50 21.26 15.57 -2.53
C ALA A 50 21.06 15.13 -3.98
N GLU A 51 20.42 13.98 -4.19
CA GLU A 51 20.39 13.30 -5.50
C GLU A 51 18.97 13.17 -6.08
N GLY A 52 17.92 13.44 -5.31
CA GLY A 52 16.55 13.11 -5.69
C GLY A 52 16.25 11.62 -5.62
N SER A 53 15.23 11.17 -6.33
CA SER A 53 14.86 9.75 -6.49
C SER A 53 14.74 9.37 -7.95
N THR A 54 15.13 8.15 -8.30
CA THR A 54 14.96 7.57 -9.64
C THR A 54 13.97 6.42 -9.58
N VAL A 55 12.89 6.51 -10.35
CA VAL A 55 11.92 5.41 -10.49
C VAL A 55 11.95 4.88 -11.92
N ARG A 56 12.29 3.59 -12.06
CA ARG A 56 12.33 2.87 -13.33
C ARG A 56 11.00 2.15 -13.56
N MET A 57 10.34 2.35 -14.69
CA MET A 57 9.06 1.69 -14.97
C MET A 57 8.89 1.31 -16.44
N PRO A 58 8.22 0.17 -16.75
CA PRO A 58 7.90 -0.17 -18.12
C PRO A 58 6.79 0.75 -18.63
N VAL A 59 6.95 1.36 -19.81
CA VAL A 59 5.93 2.24 -20.42
C VAL A 59 5.35 1.55 -21.65
N ARG A 60 4.01 1.61 -21.81
CA ARG A 60 3.33 0.97 -22.93
C ARG A 60 3.89 1.52 -24.26
N GLY A 61 4.29 0.61 -25.15
CA GLY A 61 4.80 0.96 -26.47
C GLY A 61 6.29 1.33 -26.49
N GLN A 62 6.98 1.28 -25.35
CA GLN A 62 8.43 1.48 -25.26
C GLN A 62 9.13 0.17 -24.91
N GLU A 63 10.30 -0.05 -25.50
CA GLU A 63 11.18 -1.14 -25.10
C GLU A 63 11.97 -0.75 -23.85
N GLY A 64 12.17 -1.71 -22.94
CA GLY A 64 12.92 -1.47 -21.71
C GLY A 64 12.14 -0.70 -20.63
N LEU A 65 12.88 -0.04 -19.74
CA LEU A 65 12.36 0.73 -18.63
C LEU A 65 12.66 2.21 -18.86
N ILE A 66 11.68 3.06 -18.60
CA ILE A 66 11.86 4.50 -18.55
C ILE A 66 12.31 4.89 -17.15
N GLU A 67 13.42 5.60 -17.05
CA GLU A 67 13.90 6.20 -15.80
C GLU A 67 13.24 7.57 -15.60
N VAL A 68 12.72 7.80 -14.40
CA VAL A 68 12.05 9.04 -14.03
C VAL A 68 12.74 9.62 -12.81
N ASP A 69 13.55 10.65 -13.04
CA ASP A 69 14.27 11.37 -12.00
C ASP A 69 13.42 12.48 -11.41
N SER A 70 13.28 12.51 -10.08
CA SER A 70 12.45 13.49 -9.40
C SER A 70 12.87 14.95 -9.68
N GLY A 71 14.15 15.19 -9.92
CA GLY A 71 14.68 16.53 -10.21
C GLY A 71 14.21 17.11 -11.55
N SER A 72 13.68 16.28 -12.46
CA SER A 72 13.11 16.72 -13.74
C SER A 72 11.61 17.00 -13.68
N LEU A 73 10.96 16.73 -12.54
CA LEU A 73 9.52 16.84 -12.38
C LEU A 73 9.13 18.26 -11.90
N PRO A 74 7.89 18.72 -12.20
CA PRO A 74 7.43 20.05 -11.78
C PRO A 74 7.18 20.17 -10.27
N GLY A 75 6.98 19.04 -9.59
CA GLY A 75 6.87 18.94 -8.14
C GLY A 75 8.21 18.97 -7.41
N LEU A 76 8.16 19.03 -6.08
CA LEU A 76 9.35 19.06 -5.22
C LEU A 76 9.39 17.79 -4.39
N LEU A 77 10.59 17.20 -4.30
CA LEU A 77 10.90 16.12 -3.36
C LEU A 77 11.73 16.67 -2.22
N GLN A 78 11.34 16.33 -1.00
CA GLN A 78 12.17 16.48 0.18
C GLN A 78 12.18 15.16 0.95
N ALA A 79 13.20 14.95 1.78
CA ALA A 79 13.24 13.85 2.72
C ALA A 79 13.68 14.33 4.10
N ALA A 80 13.10 13.75 5.13
CA ALA A 80 13.37 14.12 6.51
C ALA A 80 13.31 12.90 7.44
N SER A 81 14.00 13.00 8.56
CA SER A 81 13.84 12.06 9.66
C SER A 81 12.54 12.35 10.44
N PRO A 82 11.94 11.34 11.12
CA PRO A 82 10.63 11.49 11.74
C PRO A 82 10.51 12.69 12.69
N GLU A 83 11.55 12.99 13.46
CA GLU A 83 11.59 14.08 14.44
C GLU A 83 11.54 15.48 13.82
N LYS A 84 11.99 15.63 12.57
CA LYS A 84 12.13 16.92 11.86
C LYS A 84 10.86 17.35 11.10
N VAL A 85 9.76 16.62 11.25
CA VAL A 85 8.51 16.85 10.51
C VAL A 85 7.38 17.29 11.44
N ALA A 86 6.64 18.31 11.02
CA ALA A 86 5.38 18.73 11.63
C ALA A 86 4.20 18.34 10.71
N PRO A 87 3.40 17.31 11.05
CA PRO A 87 2.33 16.82 10.17
C PRO A 87 1.29 17.88 9.78
N ALA A 88 1.02 18.85 10.66
CA ALA A 88 0.06 19.93 10.41
C ALA A 88 0.45 20.89 9.27
N GLU A 89 1.67 20.81 8.74
CA GLU A 89 2.10 21.60 7.58
C GLU A 89 1.68 21.00 6.22
N PHE A 90 1.06 19.82 6.24
CA PHE A 90 0.73 19.03 5.06
C PHE A 90 -0.78 18.95 4.86
N ASP A 91 -1.18 18.79 3.61
CA ASP A 91 -2.60 18.66 3.22
C ASP A 91 -3.07 17.21 3.26
N LEU A 92 -2.14 16.25 3.19
CA LEU A 92 -2.39 14.81 3.21
C LEU A 92 -1.18 14.09 3.81
N VAL A 93 -1.44 13.09 4.65
CA VAL A 93 -0.44 12.11 5.10
C VAL A 93 -0.64 10.78 4.37
N VAL A 94 0.44 10.15 3.97
CA VAL A 94 0.46 8.82 3.36
C VAL A 94 1.28 7.87 4.22
N LEU A 95 0.70 6.76 4.63
CA LEU A 95 1.35 5.71 5.42
C LEU A 95 1.79 4.57 4.48
N ALA A 96 3.05 4.58 4.02
CA ALA A 96 3.61 3.66 3.00
C ALA A 96 4.69 2.71 3.56
N MET A 97 4.55 2.31 4.82
CA MET A 97 5.34 1.28 5.51
C MET A 97 4.44 0.11 5.92
N GLN A 98 5.03 -1.06 6.15
CA GLN A 98 4.30 -2.20 6.74
C GLN A 98 3.93 -1.91 8.19
N GLU A 99 2.77 -2.40 8.64
CA GLU A 99 2.23 -2.11 9.98
C GLU A 99 3.24 -2.23 11.13
N PRO A 100 4.05 -3.30 11.25
CA PRO A 100 4.99 -3.43 12.37
C PRO A 100 6.08 -2.36 12.42
N GLN A 101 6.35 -1.68 11.30
CA GLN A 101 7.40 -0.66 11.23
C GLN A 101 6.96 0.66 11.88
N TYR A 102 5.67 0.88 12.10
CA TYR A 102 5.19 2.08 12.80
C TYR A 102 5.49 2.04 14.30
N SER A 103 5.76 0.87 14.87
CA SER A 103 6.23 0.73 16.26
C SER A 103 7.73 1.06 16.44
N ALA A 104 8.45 1.39 15.37
CA ALA A 104 9.86 1.75 15.47
C ALA A 104 10.06 3.10 16.19
N PRO A 105 11.13 3.27 16.99
CA PRO A 105 11.45 4.55 17.63
C PRO A 105 11.53 5.70 16.61
N GLY A 106 11.03 6.87 16.98
CA GLY A 106 10.89 8.04 16.12
C GLY A 106 9.64 7.99 15.23
N VAL A 107 9.36 6.84 14.61
CA VAL A 107 8.16 6.66 13.78
C VAL A 107 6.91 6.57 14.65
N ARG A 108 6.98 5.84 15.76
CA ARG A 108 5.91 5.73 16.76
C ARG A 108 5.42 7.10 17.24
N GLU A 109 6.34 7.98 17.60
CA GLU A 109 6.03 9.34 18.07
C GLU A 109 5.50 10.23 16.92
N LEU A 110 5.99 10.02 15.70
CA LEU A 110 5.45 10.69 14.52
C LEU A 110 3.99 10.26 14.25
N ILE A 111 3.65 8.98 14.41
CA ILE A 111 2.27 8.48 14.24
C ILE A 111 1.32 9.16 15.23
N GLY A 112 1.73 9.32 16.50
CA GLY A 112 0.95 10.10 17.47
C GLY A 112 0.76 11.57 17.06
N ARG A 113 1.80 12.21 16.51
CA ARG A 113 1.70 13.59 15.97
C ARG A 113 0.82 13.69 14.72
N VAL A 114 0.83 12.66 13.87
CA VAL A 114 -0.07 12.58 12.70
C VAL A 114 -1.52 12.53 13.19
N ALA A 115 -1.84 11.64 14.12
CA ALA A 115 -3.19 11.55 14.69
C ALA A 115 -3.64 12.89 15.30
N ALA A 116 -2.79 13.52 16.12
CA ALA A 116 -3.07 14.81 16.76
C ALA A 116 -3.22 15.98 15.77
N SER A 117 -2.67 15.88 14.56
CA SER A 117 -2.72 16.96 13.57
C SER A 117 -4.08 17.11 12.88
N GLY A 118 -4.91 16.06 12.88
CA GLY A 118 -6.18 16.06 12.17
C GLY A 118 -6.07 16.07 10.63
N VAL A 119 -4.86 15.88 10.07
CA VAL A 119 -4.65 15.83 8.62
C VAL A 119 -5.20 14.52 8.06
N PRO A 120 -5.97 14.53 6.94
CA PRO A 120 -6.46 13.30 6.33
C PRO A 120 -5.30 12.39 5.96
N THR A 121 -5.47 11.10 6.24
CA THR A 121 -4.41 10.10 6.15
C THR A 121 -4.84 8.94 5.24
N MET A 122 -4.04 8.65 4.22
CA MET A 122 -4.22 7.50 3.33
C MET A 122 -3.15 6.44 3.63
N ALA A 123 -3.57 5.26 4.08
CA ALA A 123 -2.67 4.12 4.24
C ALA A 123 -2.46 3.38 2.92
N ILE A 124 -1.22 3.02 2.61
CA ILE A 124 -0.84 2.15 1.50
C ILE A 124 -0.23 0.88 2.10
N THR A 125 -1.09 0.07 2.72
CA THR A 125 -0.71 -1.14 3.47
C THR A 125 -1.48 -2.34 2.93
N ASN A 126 -0.92 -3.56 3.05
CA ASN A 126 -1.71 -4.76 2.68
C ASN A 126 -2.75 -5.05 3.76
N MET A 127 -2.41 -4.78 5.02
CA MET A 127 -3.31 -4.93 6.15
C MET A 127 -3.98 -3.58 6.43
N PRO A 128 -5.32 -3.49 6.36
CA PRO A 128 -6.03 -2.31 6.82
C PRO A 128 -5.71 -2.00 8.28
N LEU A 129 -5.54 -0.72 8.60
CA LEU A 129 -5.28 -0.27 9.96
C LEU A 129 -6.59 -0.19 10.76
N LEU A 130 -6.52 -0.31 12.09
CA LEU A 130 -7.69 -0.25 12.97
C LEU A 130 -8.64 0.95 12.70
N PRO A 131 -8.15 2.18 12.47
CA PRO A 131 -9.04 3.34 12.23
C PRO A 131 -9.79 3.20 10.91
N TYR A 132 -9.19 2.56 9.90
CA TYR A 132 -9.89 2.26 8.66
C TYR A 132 -10.96 1.19 8.85
N LEU A 133 -10.63 0.11 9.58
CA LEU A 133 -11.57 -0.97 9.87
C LEU A 133 -12.78 -0.47 10.66
N ALA A 134 -12.59 0.51 11.55
CA ALA A 134 -13.66 1.15 12.30
C ALA A 134 -14.70 1.88 11.43
N ARG A 135 -14.39 2.16 10.15
CA ARG A 135 -15.34 2.73 9.19
C ARG A 135 -16.33 1.72 8.62
N ILE A 136 -16.08 0.42 8.80
CA ILE A 136 -16.94 -0.65 8.26
C ILE A 136 -18.11 -0.86 9.24
N PRO A 137 -19.37 -0.61 8.83
CA PRO A 137 -20.51 -0.77 9.72
C PRO A 137 -20.63 -2.20 10.25
N GLY A 138 -20.82 -2.33 11.57
CA GLY A 138 -21.00 -3.62 12.25
C GLY A 138 -19.72 -4.43 12.46
N LEU A 139 -18.55 -3.92 12.09
CA LEU A 139 -17.28 -4.61 12.34
C LEU A 139 -16.71 -4.27 13.72
N GLU A 140 -16.52 -5.30 14.56
CA GLU A 140 -16.00 -5.15 15.93
C GLU A 140 -14.46 -5.12 15.95
N THR A 141 -13.87 -3.92 15.94
CA THR A 141 -12.42 -3.73 15.83
C THR A 141 -11.62 -4.17 17.06
N ALA A 142 -12.23 -4.17 18.25
CA ALA A 142 -11.57 -4.58 19.49
C ALA A 142 -11.05 -6.03 19.42
N SER A 143 -11.82 -6.92 18.79
CA SER A 143 -11.43 -8.32 18.59
C SER A 143 -10.28 -8.50 17.59
N LEU A 144 -9.98 -7.48 16.78
CA LEU A 144 -8.96 -7.51 15.72
C LEU A 144 -7.58 -7.03 16.21
N ARG A 145 -7.50 -6.43 17.41
CA ARG A 145 -6.25 -5.96 18.03
C ARG A 145 -5.12 -7.01 18.03
N PRO A 146 -5.36 -8.32 18.23
CA PRO A 146 -4.31 -9.35 18.17
C PRO A 146 -3.61 -9.55 16.81
N CYS A 147 -4.05 -8.85 15.76
CA CYS A 147 -3.40 -8.83 14.44
C CYS A 147 -2.29 -7.77 14.33
N PHE A 148 -2.26 -6.81 15.25
CA PHE A 148 -1.36 -5.65 15.21
C PHE A 148 -0.19 -5.85 16.18
N LEU A 149 0.98 -5.32 15.84
CA LEU A 149 2.13 -5.39 16.75
C LEU A 149 1.91 -4.53 17.99
N GLU A 150 1.40 -3.32 17.78
CA GLU A 150 1.09 -2.38 18.84
C GLU A 150 -0.24 -1.68 18.53
N PRO A 151 -1.39 -2.30 18.86
CA PRO A 151 -2.70 -1.78 18.48
C PRO A 151 -3.00 -0.40 19.07
N GLU A 152 -2.42 -0.05 20.22
CA GLU A 152 -2.61 1.23 20.90
C GLU A 152 -2.11 2.43 20.09
N LEU A 153 -1.20 2.24 19.12
CA LEU A 153 -0.73 3.30 18.23
C LEU A 153 -1.86 3.94 17.42
N TRP A 154 -2.93 3.18 17.22
CA TRP A 154 -4.04 3.56 16.36
C TRP A 154 -5.19 4.21 17.11
N ASP A 155 -5.21 4.14 18.44
CA ASP A 155 -6.36 4.58 19.27
C ASP A 155 -6.61 6.09 19.19
N ALA A 156 -5.59 6.88 18.89
CA ALA A 156 -5.69 8.34 18.79
C ALA A 156 -6.23 8.83 17.42
N PHE A 157 -6.31 7.96 16.41
CA PHE A 157 -6.79 8.36 15.09
C PHE A 157 -8.32 8.45 15.07
N ASP A 158 -8.81 9.53 14.47
CA ASP A 158 -10.20 9.61 14.03
C ASP A 158 -10.40 8.70 12.79
N PRO A 159 -11.29 7.68 12.84
CA PRO A 159 -11.65 6.85 11.70
C PRO A 159 -12.03 7.64 10.44
N ASP A 160 -12.72 8.77 10.58
CA ASP A 160 -13.22 9.57 9.45
C ASP A 160 -12.09 10.26 8.66
N LEU A 161 -10.91 10.38 9.29
CA LEU A 161 -9.70 10.91 8.70
C LEU A 161 -8.81 9.83 8.07
N MET A 162 -9.17 8.55 8.15
CA MET A 162 -8.38 7.45 7.59
C MET A 162 -9.03 6.88 6.33
N THR A 163 -8.26 6.72 5.27
CA THR A 163 -8.63 5.88 4.14
C THR A 163 -7.52 4.88 3.81
N LEU A 164 -7.87 3.85 3.03
CA LEU A 164 -6.95 2.81 2.61
C LEU A 164 -6.82 2.84 1.10
N CYS A 165 -5.60 2.57 0.67
CA CYS A 165 -5.22 2.39 -0.71
C CYS A 165 -4.49 1.05 -0.86
N SER A 166 -4.97 0.19 -1.77
CA SER A 166 -4.28 -1.08 -2.02
C SER A 166 -2.89 -0.84 -2.65
N PRO A 167 -1.82 -1.48 -2.14
CA PRO A 167 -0.50 -1.46 -2.76
C PRO A 167 -0.45 -2.45 -3.93
N ASP A 168 -1.15 -2.13 -5.01
CA ASP A 168 -1.23 -2.98 -6.19
C ASP A 168 0.02 -2.97 -7.09
N PRO A 169 0.71 -1.83 -7.32
CA PRO A 169 1.95 -1.82 -8.09
C PRO A 169 3.01 -2.74 -7.48
N GLN A 170 3.67 -3.55 -8.31
CA GLN A 170 4.83 -4.33 -7.84
C GLN A 170 6.09 -3.55 -8.11
N ALA A 171 6.71 -3.04 -7.05
CA ALA A 171 7.97 -2.33 -7.10
C ALA A 171 8.95 -2.89 -6.06
N PHE A 172 10.24 -2.80 -6.35
CA PHE A 172 11.29 -3.25 -5.47
C PHE A 172 12.51 -2.32 -5.60
N ARG A 173 13.30 -2.24 -4.53
CA ARG A 173 14.62 -1.62 -4.58
C ARG A 173 15.62 -2.66 -5.11
N PRO A 174 16.32 -2.39 -6.22
CA PRO A 174 17.37 -3.29 -6.68
C PRO A 174 18.49 -3.40 -5.62
N PRO A 175 19.03 -4.60 -5.33
CA PRO A 175 19.99 -4.79 -4.23
C PRO A 175 21.28 -3.98 -4.36
N GLU A 176 21.78 -3.79 -5.58
CA GLU A 176 23.04 -3.10 -5.87
C GLU A 176 22.90 -1.58 -6.02
N GLU A 177 21.67 -1.06 -5.94
CA GLU A 177 21.37 0.35 -6.17
C GLU A 177 21.25 1.13 -4.86
N LYS A 178 21.41 2.45 -4.95
CA LYS A 178 21.22 3.35 -3.82
C LYS A 178 19.78 3.31 -3.27
N PRO A 179 19.56 3.71 -2.01
CA PRO A 179 18.23 3.70 -1.38
C PRO A 179 17.14 4.51 -2.10
N ASN A 180 17.51 5.47 -2.94
CA ASN A 180 16.64 6.36 -3.71
C ASN A 180 16.28 5.84 -5.11
N VAL A 181 16.69 4.62 -5.47
CA VAL A 181 16.32 3.96 -6.73
C VAL A 181 15.24 2.93 -6.48
N LEU A 182 14.17 2.96 -7.28
CA LEU A 182 13.06 2.02 -7.24
C LEU A 182 12.76 1.50 -8.64
N GLN A 183 12.49 0.20 -8.78
CA GLN A 183 12.11 -0.41 -10.05
C GLN A 183 10.71 -1.03 -9.97
N VAL A 184 9.85 -0.62 -10.89
CA VAL A 184 8.50 -1.17 -11.09
C VAL A 184 8.59 -2.38 -12.02
N ARG A 185 8.08 -3.52 -11.55
CA ARG A 185 7.92 -4.74 -12.36
C ARG A 185 6.53 -4.81 -12.99
N LEU A 186 5.50 -4.57 -12.18
CA LEU A 186 4.10 -4.61 -12.62
C LEU A 186 3.46 -3.25 -12.37
N PRO A 187 3.20 -2.46 -13.42
CA PRO A 187 2.74 -1.08 -13.29
C PRO A 187 1.21 -0.98 -13.19
N THR A 188 0.62 -1.66 -12.21
CA THR A 188 -0.80 -1.55 -11.86
C THR A 188 -1.10 -0.22 -11.14
N ASN A 189 -2.38 0.09 -10.92
CA ASN A 189 -2.79 1.34 -10.27
C ASN A 189 -2.99 1.15 -8.77
N PHE A 190 -2.66 2.19 -8.01
CA PHE A 190 -3.13 2.36 -6.64
C PHE A 190 -4.65 2.51 -6.64
N LYS A 191 -5.34 1.82 -5.73
CA LYS A 191 -6.81 1.93 -5.59
C LYS A 191 -7.15 2.38 -4.18
N ALA A 192 -7.54 3.64 -4.05
CA ALA A 192 -7.94 4.25 -2.80
C ALA A 192 -9.45 4.22 -2.64
N ALA A 193 -9.93 3.89 -1.44
CA ALA A 193 -11.29 4.21 -1.04
C ALA A 193 -11.44 5.71 -0.78
N ALA A 194 -12.65 6.23 -0.95
CA ALA A 194 -13.01 7.56 -0.51
C ALA A 194 -12.83 7.70 1.01
N PHE A 195 -12.56 8.92 1.47
CA PHE A 195 -12.68 9.27 2.89
C PHE A 195 -14.16 9.32 3.29
N ALA A 196 -14.44 9.35 4.60
CA ALA A 196 -15.79 9.63 5.09
C ALA A 196 -16.23 11.06 4.72
N ASN A 197 -15.29 12.01 4.73
CA ASN A 197 -15.54 13.40 4.36
C ASN A 197 -15.24 13.66 2.87
N GLU A 198 -16.22 14.20 2.15
CA GLU A 198 -16.12 14.52 0.72
C GLU A 198 -15.02 15.55 0.40
N ALA A 199 -14.73 16.49 1.31
CA ALA A 199 -13.65 17.46 1.11
C ALA A 199 -12.26 16.79 1.08
N HIS A 200 -12.05 15.75 1.89
CA HIS A 200 -10.82 14.96 1.87
C HIS A 200 -10.78 14.06 0.63
N THR A 201 -11.92 13.47 0.23
CA THR A 201 -12.03 12.73 -1.03
C THR A 201 -11.71 13.61 -2.25
N ALA A 202 -12.11 14.88 -2.22
CA ALA A 202 -11.80 15.84 -3.28
C ALA A 202 -10.28 16.09 -3.44
N ILE A 203 -9.49 15.98 -2.37
CA ILE A 203 -8.02 16.01 -2.46
C ILE A 203 -7.55 14.82 -3.30
N LEU A 204 -7.95 13.59 -2.95
CA LEU A 204 -7.52 12.39 -3.71
C LEU A 204 -7.97 12.42 -5.16
N ARG A 205 -9.20 12.87 -5.46
CA ARG A 205 -9.71 12.98 -6.83
C ARG A 205 -8.94 14.02 -7.65
N LYS A 206 -8.49 15.14 -7.03
CA LYS A 206 -7.60 16.10 -7.69
C LYS A 206 -6.23 15.50 -7.99
N LEU A 207 -5.68 14.73 -7.04
CA LEU A 207 -4.41 14.01 -7.25
C LEU A 207 -4.53 12.98 -8.38
N ASP A 208 -5.60 12.19 -8.42
CA ASP A 208 -5.91 11.24 -9.51
C ASP A 208 -5.98 11.96 -10.86
N ALA A 209 -6.83 12.99 -10.97
CA ALA A 209 -6.98 13.77 -12.21
C ALA A 209 -5.67 14.42 -12.67
N GLY A 210 -4.87 14.95 -11.74
CA GLY A 210 -3.55 15.51 -12.03
C GLY A 210 -2.58 14.46 -12.57
N ILE A 211 -2.51 13.28 -11.93
CA ILE A 211 -1.68 12.15 -12.38
C ILE A 211 -2.13 11.62 -13.74
N GLU A 212 -3.43 11.65 -14.03
CA GLU A 212 -3.99 11.23 -15.31
C GLU A 212 -3.62 12.20 -16.45
N ALA A 213 -3.73 13.50 -16.19
CA ALA A 213 -3.44 14.54 -17.16
C ALA A 213 -1.95 14.73 -17.41
N ALA A 214 -1.10 14.40 -16.44
CA ALA A 214 0.32 14.69 -16.53
C ALA A 214 1.03 13.89 -17.64
N ARG A 215 2.05 14.51 -18.24
CA ARG A 215 2.92 13.93 -19.25
C ARG A 215 4.37 14.10 -18.82
N PHE A 216 5.14 13.03 -18.95
CA PHE A 216 6.57 13.04 -18.66
C PHE A 216 7.33 13.33 -19.94
N GLU A 217 8.12 14.40 -19.95
CA GLU A 217 8.96 14.74 -21.09
C GLU A 217 10.23 13.89 -21.06
N SER A 218 10.23 12.81 -21.84
CA SER A 218 11.43 11.98 -22.04
C SER A 218 12.32 12.62 -23.12
N PRO A 219 13.64 12.76 -22.87
CA PRO A 219 14.57 13.22 -23.90
C PRO A 219 14.57 12.34 -25.16
N GLU A 220 14.34 11.04 -24.99
CA GLU A 220 14.43 10.04 -26.06
C GLU A 220 13.09 9.79 -26.76
N HIS A 221 11.99 9.86 -26.01
CA HIS A 221 10.67 9.44 -26.50
C HIS A 221 9.62 10.58 -26.54
N GLY A 222 10.00 11.80 -26.18
CA GLY A 222 9.09 12.94 -26.06
C GLY A 222 8.08 12.79 -24.92
N ALA A 223 6.91 13.39 -25.08
CA ALA A 223 5.85 13.37 -24.07
C ALA A 223 5.26 11.96 -23.90
N LEU A 224 5.48 11.36 -22.73
CA LEU A 224 5.01 10.03 -22.36
C LEU A 224 3.89 10.08 -21.32
N GLU A 225 2.88 9.22 -21.50
CA GLU A 225 1.97 8.88 -20.41
C GLU A 225 2.60 7.77 -19.55
N LEU A 226 3.05 8.13 -18.35
CA LEU A 226 3.61 7.16 -17.42
C LEU A 226 2.50 6.32 -16.77
N PRO A 227 2.68 4.99 -16.64
CA PRO A 227 1.69 4.13 -15.99
C PRO A 227 1.73 4.32 -14.46
N VAL A 228 0.95 3.49 -13.74
CA VAL A 228 0.69 3.63 -12.30
C VAL A 228 -0.05 4.93 -12.00
N LYS A 229 -1.37 4.81 -11.84
CA LYS A 229 -2.27 5.90 -11.45
C LYS A 229 -2.72 5.72 -10.00
N LEU A 230 -3.14 6.82 -9.37
CA LEU A 230 -4.03 6.78 -8.22
C LEU A 230 -5.45 6.69 -8.74
N ARG A 231 -6.26 5.73 -8.29
CA ARG A 231 -7.69 5.64 -8.66
C ARG A 231 -8.52 5.68 -7.39
N VAL A 232 -9.44 6.63 -7.32
CA VAL A 232 -10.32 6.82 -6.16
C VAL A 232 -11.67 6.16 -6.44
N TYR A 233 -12.12 5.35 -5.49
CA TYR A 233 -13.39 4.62 -5.54
C TYR A 233 -14.26 5.01 -4.36
N ASP A 234 -15.57 5.04 -4.55
CA ASP A 234 -16.49 5.46 -3.48
C ASP A 234 -16.66 4.39 -2.39
N SER A 235 -16.55 3.11 -2.75
CA SER A 235 -16.70 1.99 -1.82
C SER A 235 -15.48 1.82 -0.91
N VAL A 236 -15.74 1.70 0.40
CA VAL A 236 -14.75 1.34 1.44
C VAL A 236 -14.26 -0.11 1.30
N PHE A 237 -14.90 -0.92 0.46
CA PHE A 237 -14.54 -2.33 0.29
C PHE A 237 -13.56 -2.57 -0.86
N VAL A 238 -13.37 -1.60 -1.77
CA VAL A 238 -12.45 -1.77 -2.91
C VAL A 238 -11.03 -2.17 -2.50
N PRO A 239 -10.41 -1.56 -1.47
CA PRO A 239 -9.09 -2.01 -1.03
C PRO A 239 -9.09 -3.44 -0.46
N LEU A 240 -10.22 -3.91 0.10
CA LEU A 240 -10.35 -5.27 0.65
C LEU A 240 -10.41 -6.34 -0.43
N ALA A 241 -10.64 -5.98 -1.71
CA ALA A 241 -10.53 -6.93 -2.82
C ALA A 241 -9.16 -7.62 -2.89
N LYS A 242 -8.13 -7.00 -2.29
CA LYS A 242 -6.80 -7.60 -2.19
C LYS A 242 -6.76 -8.82 -1.25
N TRP A 243 -7.62 -8.90 -0.24
CA TRP A 243 -7.61 -9.99 0.75
C TRP A 243 -7.76 -11.36 0.10
N ALA A 244 -8.69 -11.52 -0.83
CA ALA A 244 -8.88 -12.79 -1.54
C ALA A 244 -7.62 -13.24 -2.30
N MET A 245 -6.91 -12.30 -2.93
CA MET A 245 -5.63 -12.58 -3.60
C MET A 245 -4.52 -12.95 -2.61
N LEU A 246 -4.48 -12.29 -1.45
CA LEU A 246 -3.47 -12.55 -0.41
C LEU A 246 -3.69 -13.91 0.23
N MET A 247 -4.93 -14.31 0.50
CA MET A 247 -5.26 -15.59 1.10
C MET A 247 -5.14 -16.75 0.12
N ALA A 248 -5.58 -16.59 -1.14
CA ALA A 248 -5.48 -17.65 -2.14
C ALA A 248 -4.02 -17.89 -2.61
N GLY A 249 -3.15 -16.89 -2.53
CA GLY A 249 -1.76 -16.96 -2.99
C GLY A 249 -0.72 -16.60 -1.93
N ASN A 250 -0.64 -15.34 -1.54
CA ASN A 250 0.52 -14.82 -0.79
C ASN A 250 0.79 -15.52 0.54
N TYR A 251 -0.22 -15.74 1.37
CA TYR A 251 -0.04 -16.42 2.66
C TYR A 251 0.08 -17.93 2.49
N ARG A 252 -0.55 -18.49 1.44
CA ARG A 252 -0.35 -19.89 1.04
C ARG A 252 1.05 -20.17 0.48
N CYS A 253 1.91 -19.15 0.29
CA CYS A 253 3.34 -19.36 0.05
C CYS A 253 4.06 -19.99 1.25
N VAL A 254 3.54 -19.80 2.47
CA VAL A 254 4.16 -20.29 3.71
C VAL A 254 3.83 -21.77 3.89
N ARG A 255 4.85 -22.62 3.98
CA ARG A 255 4.72 -24.04 4.35
C ARG A 255 5.39 -24.30 5.70
N SER A 256 5.30 -25.53 6.19
CA SER A 256 5.83 -25.93 7.51
C SER A 256 7.33 -25.70 7.67
N GLU A 257 8.11 -25.80 6.59
CA GLU A 257 9.58 -25.77 6.58
C GLU A 257 10.19 -24.91 5.46
N GLU A 258 9.41 -24.53 4.44
CA GLU A 258 9.91 -23.78 3.28
C GLU A 258 8.89 -22.73 2.81
N MET A 259 9.33 -21.86 1.88
CA MET A 259 8.46 -20.93 1.17
C MET A 259 8.35 -21.35 -0.28
N ARG A 260 7.14 -21.31 -0.84
CA ARG A 260 6.92 -21.53 -2.29
C ARG A 260 6.62 -20.22 -3.04
N PRO A 261 6.88 -20.17 -4.36
CA PRO A 261 6.40 -19.11 -5.23
C PRO A 261 4.88 -18.90 -5.16
N ILE A 262 4.40 -17.66 -5.41
CA ILE A 262 2.96 -17.38 -5.48
C ILE A 262 2.29 -18.15 -6.61
N LYS A 263 2.96 -18.27 -7.77
CA LYS A 263 2.50 -19.10 -8.88
C LYS A 263 2.15 -20.51 -8.40
N ASP A 264 3.05 -21.15 -7.67
CA ASP A 264 2.87 -22.53 -7.22
C ASP A 264 1.86 -22.65 -6.07
N ALA A 265 1.65 -21.56 -5.31
CA ALA A 265 0.56 -21.48 -4.34
C ALA A 265 -0.82 -21.49 -5.00
N VAL A 266 -0.98 -20.75 -6.10
CA VAL A 266 -2.25 -20.61 -6.81
C VAL A 266 -2.49 -21.75 -7.80
N HIS A 267 -1.47 -22.13 -8.58
CA HIS A 267 -1.61 -23.09 -9.68
C HIS A 267 -1.30 -24.54 -9.29
N GLY A 268 -0.74 -24.77 -8.09
CA GLY A 268 -0.53 -26.14 -7.59
C GLY A 268 -1.85 -26.88 -7.32
N ASP A 269 -2.91 -26.12 -6.99
CA ASP A 269 -4.28 -26.60 -6.89
C ASP A 269 -5.22 -25.39 -7.15
N LEU A 270 -5.72 -25.28 -8.37
CA LEU A 270 -6.55 -24.15 -8.79
C LEU A 270 -7.93 -24.18 -8.15
N GLU A 271 -8.49 -25.38 -7.91
CA GLU A 271 -9.81 -25.52 -7.32
C GLU A 271 -9.80 -25.10 -5.84
N ALA A 272 -8.81 -25.56 -5.07
CA ALA A 272 -8.62 -25.11 -3.70
C ALA A 272 -8.33 -23.60 -3.63
N SER A 273 -7.56 -23.06 -4.59
CA SER A 273 -7.27 -21.62 -4.65
C SER A 273 -8.52 -20.78 -4.96
N GLN A 274 -9.37 -21.25 -5.88
CA GLN A 274 -10.65 -20.64 -6.20
C GLN A 274 -11.58 -20.68 -4.98
N ALA A 275 -11.66 -21.82 -4.28
CA ALA A 275 -12.50 -21.97 -3.10
C ALA A 275 -12.11 -20.99 -1.97
N VAL A 276 -10.81 -20.84 -1.69
CA VAL A 276 -10.33 -19.84 -0.72
C VAL A 276 -10.65 -18.42 -1.19
N TYR A 277 -10.43 -18.13 -2.46
CA TYR A 277 -10.68 -16.82 -3.03
C TYR A 277 -12.15 -16.41 -2.88
N ASP A 278 -13.07 -17.28 -3.33
CA ASP A 278 -14.51 -17.02 -3.29
C ASP A 278 -15.03 -16.95 -1.86
N TRP A 279 -14.50 -17.77 -0.95
CA TRP A 279 -14.87 -17.70 0.46
C TRP A 279 -14.48 -16.35 1.08
N VAL A 280 -13.27 -15.84 0.81
CA VAL A 280 -12.84 -14.53 1.31
C VAL A 280 -13.64 -13.39 0.66
N VAL A 281 -13.96 -13.49 -0.64
CA VAL A 281 -14.87 -12.53 -1.29
C VAL A 281 -16.23 -12.55 -0.60
N GLY A 282 -16.77 -13.73 -0.28
CA GLY A 282 -18.03 -13.88 0.46
C GLY A 282 -18.00 -13.21 1.83
N VAL A 283 -16.91 -13.36 2.59
CA VAL A 283 -16.71 -12.64 3.87
C VAL A 283 -16.79 -11.13 3.68
N CYS A 284 -16.11 -10.59 2.66
CA CYS A 284 -16.13 -9.15 2.38
C CYS A 284 -17.50 -8.65 1.87
N ILE A 285 -18.23 -9.44 1.09
CA ILE A 285 -19.59 -9.11 0.64
C ILE A 285 -20.54 -9.05 1.85
N GLU A 286 -20.42 -9.98 2.80
CA GLU A 286 -21.25 -10.00 4.00
C GLU A 286 -20.94 -8.83 4.96
N LEU A 287 -19.75 -8.21 4.87
CA LEU A 287 -19.46 -6.93 5.54
C LEU A 287 -20.12 -5.72 4.87
N GLY A 288 -20.66 -5.89 3.65
CA GLY A 288 -21.28 -4.81 2.87
C GLY A 288 -20.57 -4.47 1.55
N GLY A 289 -19.55 -5.23 1.15
CA GLY A 289 -18.90 -5.05 -0.15
C GLY A 289 -19.80 -5.46 -1.32
N ASP A 290 -19.69 -4.76 -2.45
CA ASP A 290 -20.39 -5.15 -3.67
C ASP A 290 -19.53 -6.14 -4.49
N ASN A 291 -20.16 -7.10 -5.17
CA ASN A 291 -19.44 -8.06 -6.00
C ASN A 291 -18.57 -7.38 -7.09
N SER A 292 -18.97 -6.20 -7.57
CA SER A 292 -18.21 -5.41 -8.55
C SER A 292 -16.94 -4.75 -7.99
N ASP A 293 -16.80 -4.68 -6.67
CA ASP A 293 -15.56 -4.22 -6.02
C ASP A 293 -14.43 -5.25 -6.18
N PHE A 294 -14.77 -6.52 -6.44
CA PHE A 294 -13.83 -7.64 -6.48
C PHE A 294 -13.42 -8.04 -7.90
N VAL A 295 -12.19 -8.52 -8.03
CA VAL A 295 -11.67 -9.04 -9.30
C VAL A 295 -12.12 -10.49 -9.47
N PRO A 296 -12.61 -10.91 -10.65
CA PRO A 296 -12.90 -12.32 -10.89
C PRO A 296 -11.65 -13.19 -10.74
N PHE A 297 -11.77 -14.35 -10.07
CA PHE A 297 -10.62 -15.24 -9.82
C PHE A 297 -9.85 -15.58 -11.08
N GLY A 298 -10.52 -15.88 -12.20
CA GLY A 298 -9.83 -16.20 -13.46
C GLY A 298 -8.84 -15.11 -13.92
N LYS A 299 -9.14 -13.82 -13.66
CA LYS A 299 -8.20 -12.72 -13.93
C LYS A 299 -7.02 -12.75 -12.96
N TYR A 300 -7.28 -13.01 -11.67
CA TYR A 300 -6.23 -13.17 -10.66
C TYR A 300 -5.33 -14.38 -10.95
N ALA A 301 -5.89 -15.56 -11.23
CA ALA A 301 -5.15 -16.78 -11.53
C ALA A 301 -4.24 -16.59 -12.76
N LYS A 302 -4.74 -15.93 -13.81
CA LYS A 302 -3.93 -15.56 -14.98
C LYS A 302 -2.75 -14.66 -14.58
N ALA A 303 -2.97 -13.62 -13.78
CA ALA A 303 -1.91 -12.75 -13.30
C ALA A 303 -0.90 -13.49 -12.40
N ALA A 304 -1.38 -14.40 -11.55
CA ALA A 304 -0.55 -15.19 -10.65
C ALA A 304 0.45 -16.10 -11.38
N SER A 305 0.17 -16.48 -12.64
CA SER A 305 1.07 -17.32 -13.44
C SER A 305 2.47 -16.72 -13.67
N ALA A 306 2.59 -15.39 -13.59
CA ALA A 306 3.85 -14.65 -13.74
C ALA A 306 4.59 -14.39 -12.40
N LEU A 307 4.02 -14.81 -11.26
CA LEU A 307 4.55 -14.51 -9.92
C LEU A 307 5.48 -15.61 -9.43
N ALA A 308 6.68 -15.67 -10.01
CA ALA A 308 7.69 -16.70 -9.76
C ALA A 308 8.44 -16.58 -8.42
N SER A 309 8.20 -15.52 -7.65
CA SER A 309 8.81 -15.34 -6.33
C SER A 309 7.82 -15.64 -5.20
N PRO A 310 8.30 -16.07 -4.02
CA PRO A 310 7.47 -16.09 -2.82
C PRO A 310 6.99 -14.68 -2.46
N SER A 311 5.86 -14.60 -1.76
CA SER A 311 5.28 -13.33 -1.32
C SER A 311 6.21 -12.55 -0.40
N SER A 312 5.96 -11.25 -0.24
CA SER A 312 6.70 -10.41 0.72
C SER A 312 6.63 -10.94 2.14
N ALA A 313 5.46 -11.40 2.59
CA ALA A 313 5.27 -12.03 3.90
C ALA A 313 6.11 -13.31 4.05
N ALA A 314 6.04 -14.22 3.07
CA ALA A 314 6.81 -15.46 3.08
C ALA A 314 8.33 -15.20 3.09
N ARG A 315 8.81 -14.29 2.24
CA ARG A 315 10.23 -13.90 2.21
C ARG A 315 10.69 -13.24 3.51
N ALA A 316 9.85 -12.41 4.13
CA ALA A 316 10.17 -11.79 5.41
C ALA A 316 10.31 -12.85 6.52
N LEU A 317 9.37 -13.81 6.59
CA LEU A 317 9.44 -14.92 7.55
C LEU A 317 10.71 -15.76 7.35
N ALA A 318 11.01 -16.17 6.12
CA ALA A 318 12.24 -16.93 5.82
C ALA A 318 13.52 -16.12 6.10
N GLY A 319 13.46 -14.79 5.98
CA GLY A 319 14.54 -13.87 6.33
C GLY A 319 14.66 -13.56 7.82
N GLY A 320 13.92 -14.25 8.70
CA GLY A 320 14.01 -14.08 10.15
C GLY A 320 13.17 -12.92 10.71
N ALA A 321 12.21 -12.38 9.96
CA ALA A 321 11.36 -11.32 10.46
C ALA A 321 10.58 -11.78 11.70
N LYS A 322 10.70 -11.00 12.79
CA LYS A 322 10.03 -11.28 14.08
C LYS A 322 8.56 -10.84 14.09
N ASN A 323 8.18 -9.95 13.16
CA ASN A 323 6.83 -9.44 12.96
C ASN A 323 6.59 -9.18 11.47
N ILE A 324 5.36 -9.42 11.02
CA ILE A 324 4.86 -9.09 9.67
C ILE A 324 3.42 -8.59 9.79
N GLU A 325 2.88 -8.00 8.73
CA GLU A 325 1.43 -7.79 8.61
C GLU A 325 0.68 -9.14 8.69
N ARG A 326 -0.43 -9.19 9.43
CA ARG A 326 -1.20 -10.41 9.71
C ARG A 326 -2.59 -10.40 9.06
N VAL A 327 -2.64 -10.18 7.74
CA VAL A 327 -3.89 -10.23 6.98
C VAL A 327 -4.55 -11.62 7.08
N ASP A 328 -3.75 -12.68 7.17
CA ASP A 328 -4.22 -14.05 7.46
C ASP A 328 -5.09 -14.10 8.71
N LYS A 329 -4.56 -13.58 9.82
CA LYS A 329 -5.24 -13.58 11.11
C LYS A 329 -6.42 -12.59 11.11
N LEU A 330 -6.26 -11.46 10.43
CA LEU A 330 -7.30 -10.45 10.31
C LEU A 330 -8.53 -11.02 9.60
N VAL A 331 -8.35 -11.64 8.43
CA VAL A 331 -9.45 -12.28 7.69
C VAL A 331 -10.13 -13.36 8.53
N ALA A 332 -9.35 -14.20 9.23
CA ALA A 332 -9.90 -15.24 10.10
C ALA A 332 -10.78 -14.65 11.23
N LEU A 333 -10.30 -13.62 11.93
CA LEU A 333 -11.05 -12.99 13.02
C LEU A 333 -12.28 -12.22 12.53
N VAL A 334 -12.21 -11.58 11.37
CA VAL A 334 -13.36 -10.91 10.74
C VAL A 334 -14.42 -11.94 10.34
N ALA A 335 -14.03 -13.05 9.74
CA ALA A 335 -14.94 -14.14 9.39
C ALA A 335 -15.60 -14.77 10.63
N ALA A 336 -14.86 -14.91 11.73
CA ALA A 336 -15.39 -15.43 12.99
C ALA A 336 -16.51 -14.55 13.58
N GLN A 337 -16.46 -13.22 13.39
CA GLN A 337 -17.56 -12.32 13.79
C GLN A 337 -18.85 -12.60 13.02
N GLN A 338 -18.76 -13.15 11.80
CA GLN A 338 -19.89 -13.59 10.98
C GLN A 338 -20.27 -15.06 11.24
N GLY A 339 -19.65 -15.73 12.23
CA GLY A 339 -19.85 -17.15 12.49
C GLY A 339 -19.29 -18.08 11.41
N LYS A 340 -18.32 -17.59 10.60
CA LYS A 340 -17.68 -18.35 9.53
C LYS A 340 -16.30 -18.83 9.94
N GLN A 341 -15.89 -19.96 9.38
CA GLN A 341 -14.55 -20.53 9.51
C GLN A 341 -14.18 -21.27 8.23
N LEU A 342 -12.89 -21.39 7.96
CA LEU A 342 -12.35 -22.18 6.86
C LEU A 342 -11.01 -22.81 7.27
N ASP A 343 -10.93 -24.15 7.29
CA ASP A 343 -9.78 -24.91 7.80
C ASP A 343 -8.43 -24.47 7.21
N VAL A 344 -8.38 -24.25 5.89
CA VAL A 344 -7.15 -23.84 5.21
C VAL A 344 -6.68 -22.43 5.62
N VAL A 345 -7.59 -21.55 6.03
CA VAL A 345 -7.24 -20.23 6.59
C VAL A 345 -6.65 -20.40 7.99
N ASP A 346 -7.26 -21.22 8.84
CA ASP A 346 -6.77 -21.49 10.19
C ASP A 346 -5.39 -22.18 10.16
N GLU A 347 -5.20 -23.15 9.27
CA GLU A 347 -3.89 -23.78 9.04
C GLU A 347 -2.85 -22.75 8.59
N THR A 348 -3.22 -21.85 7.68
CA THR A 348 -2.34 -20.77 7.22
C THR A 348 -1.93 -19.86 8.38
N VAL A 349 -2.87 -19.48 9.25
CA VAL A 349 -2.61 -18.68 10.46
C VAL A 349 -1.64 -19.41 11.39
N ALA A 350 -1.87 -20.70 11.63
CA ALA A 350 -1.02 -21.52 12.48
C ALA A 350 0.42 -21.65 11.94
N LEU A 351 0.57 -21.82 10.62
CA LEU A 351 1.88 -21.86 9.96
C LEU A 351 2.63 -20.53 10.13
N VAL A 352 1.97 -19.39 9.92
CA VAL A 352 2.57 -18.07 10.11
C VAL A 352 2.98 -17.85 11.57
N GLU A 353 2.13 -18.22 12.55
CA GLU A 353 2.46 -18.13 13.98
C GLU A 353 3.67 -19.01 14.36
N LYS A 354 3.79 -20.22 13.77
CA LYS A 354 4.94 -21.11 13.97
C LYS A 354 6.25 -20.44 13.51
N TRP A 355 6.27 -19.86 12.31
CA TRP A 355 7.44 -19.14 11.80
C TRP A 355 7.81 -17.92 12.64
N LEU A 356 6.81 -17.11 13.05
CA LEU A 356 7.05 -15.96 13.90
C LEU A 356 7.60 -16.36 15.27
N SER A 357 7.05 -17.41 15.87
CA SER A 357 7.52 -17.94 17.16
C SER A 357 8.97 -18.42 17.06
N HIS A 358 9.31 -19.14 15.99
CA HIS A 358 10.69 -19.57 15.72
C HIS A 358 11.64 -18.37 15.57
N ASN A 359 11.29 -17.39 14.73
CA ASN A 359 12.12 -16.21 14.49
C ASN A 359 12.30 -15.32 15.72
N ARG A 360 11.33 -15.30 16.65
CA ARG A 360 11.43 -14.55 17.90
C ARG A 360 12.36 -15.23 18.92
N ALA A 361 12.43 -16.56 18.89
CA ALA A 361 13.28 -17.35 19.78
C ALA A 361 14.75 -17.43 19.32
N ALA A 362 15.01 -17.21 18.02
CA ALA A 362 16.34 -17.02 17.45
C ALA A 362 16.89 -15.61 17.75
#